data_AF-A0A3P6RSK3-F1
#
_entry.id   AF-A0A3P6RSK3-F1
#
_cell.length_a   1.000
_cell.length_b   1.000
_cell.length_c   1.000
_cell.angle_alpha   90.00
_cell.angle_beta   90.00
_cell.angle_gamma   90.00
#
_symmetry.space_group_name_H-M   'P 1'
#
loop_
_entity.id
_entity.type
_entity.pdbx_description
1 polymer ?
#
loop_
_entity_poly.entity_id
_entity_poly.type
_entity_poly.pdbx_seq_one_letter_code
_entity_poly.pdbx_strand_id
1 'polypeptide(L)'
;MSSVSVIIRKFCFRIKRPNYVLKRPDGPLEQIIVAKETAAVRPFVVGAILRDVSFDSENYASFMDLQDKLHQNICRKRTLVAIGTHDLDTISGPFKYNAEIPKEIKFKPLNQTKEFTADELMNFYATDSHLKAYLPIIRDKERYPVIRDSNGVVCSLPPIINGEHSKITLNTKNVFIEATATDLQKAIVVLDTVVTLFSQYCKKPFK
;
A
#
# COMPACT_ATOMS: atom_id res chain seq x y z
N MET A 1 -5.79 -6.27 19.32
CA MET A 1 -5.06 -7.45 19.86
C MET A 1 -3.83 -7.68 18.96
N SER A 2 -2.63 -7.30 19.40
CA SER A 2 -1.46 -7.23 18.51
C SER A 2 -0.92 -8.61 18.07
N SER A 3 -0.19 -8.65 16.95
CA SER A 3 0.45 -9.85 16.38
C SER A 3 1.35 -10.59 17.36
N VAL A 4 2.07 -9.84 18.20
CA VAL A 4 2.92 -10.37 19.28
C VAL A 4 2.07 -11.10 20.34
N SER A 5 0.87 -10.59 20.63
CA SER A 5 -0.07 -11.24 21.55
C SER A 5 -0.53 -12.61 21.03
N VAL A 6 -0.78 -12.74 19.72
CA VAL A 6 -1.17 -14.02 19.09
C VAL A 6 -0.04 -15.05 19.21
N ILE A 7 1.20 -14.65 18.92
CA ILE A 7 2.38 -15.54 19.00
C ILE A 7 2.63 -15.98 20.44
N ILE A 8 2.61 -15.05 21.41
CA ILE A 8 2.82 -15.37 22.84
C ILE A 8 1.72 -16.29 23.37
N ARG A 9 0.46 -16.03 23.03
CA ARG A 9 -0.65 -16.90 23.45
C ARG A 9 -0.54 -18.29 22.84
N LYS A 10 -0.09 -18.41 21.59
CA LYS A 10 0.20 -19.70 20.95
C LYS A 10 1.36 -20.43 21.64
N PHE A 11 2.45 -19.73 21.95
CA PHE A 11 3.59 -20.30 22.68
C PHE A 11 3.16 -20.83 24.06
N CYS A 12 2.27 -20.09 24.74
CA CYS A 12 1.66 -20.55 25.99
C CYS A 12 0.54 -21.60 25.81
N PHE A 13 0.39 -22.19 24.62
CA PHE A 13 -0.65 -23.17 24.24
C PHE A 13 -2.11 -22.70 24.41
N ARG A 14 -2.35 -21.39 24.43
CA ARG A 14 -3.68 -20.80 24.67
C ARG A 14 -4.52 -20.63 23.40
N ILE A 15 -3.97 -20.83 22.19
CA ILE A 15 -4.68 -20.66 20.90
C ILE A 15 -4.19 -21.70 19.88
N LYS A 16 -5.10 -22.23 19.05
CA LYS A 16 -4.79 -23.08 17.87
C LYS A 16 -4.13 -22.28 16.74
N ARG A 17 -3.54 -22.96 15.75
CA ARG A 17 -2.95 -22.29 14.57
C ARG A 17 -4.07 -21.59 13.77
N PRO A 18 -3.94 -20.29 13.45
CA PRO A 18 -4.94 -19.60 12.64
C PRO A 18 -4.98 -20.19 11.24
N ASN A 19 -6.18 -20.41 10.71
CA ASN A 19 -6.37 -20.88 9.34
C ASN A 19 -6.64 -19.70 8.39
N TYR A 20 -5.67 -19.42 7.52
CA TYR A 20 -5.75 -18.37 6.51
C TYR A 20 -6.51 -18.85 5.28
N VAL A 21 -7.68 -18.26 5.00
CA VAL A 21 -8.52 -18.65 3.86
C VAL A 21 -8.64 -17.50 2.88
N LEU A 22 -8.13 -17.70 1.66
CA LEU A 22 -8.40 -16.81 0.54
C LEU A 22 -9.83 -17.07 0.04
N LYS A 23 -10.70 -16.05 0.13
CA LYS A 23 -12.05 -16.12 -0.41
C LYS A 23 -12.12 -15.42 -1.75
N ARG A 24 -12.72 -16.10 -2.73
CA ARG A 24 -13.10 -15.45 -3.99
C ARG A 24 -14.29 -14.51 -3.70
N PRO A 25 -14.24 -13.25 -4.14
CA PRO A 25 -15.36 -12.33 -3.96
C PRO A 25 -16.56 -12.75 -4.82
N ASP A 26 -17.76 -12.40 -4.37
CA ASP A 26 -19.02 -12.54 -5.12
C ASP A 26 -19.10 -11.40 -6.16
N GLY A 27 -18.24 -11.43 -7.19
CA GLY A 27 -18.15 -10.37 -8.17
C GLY A 27 -16.93 -10.47 -9.10
N PRO A 28 -16.72 -9.46 -9.97
CA PRO A 28 -15.52 -9.39 -10.79
C PRO A 28 -14.28 -9.33 -9.89
N LEU A 29 -13.22 -9.99 -10.33
CA LEU A 29 -11.94 -9.92 -9.64
C LEU A 29 -11.32 -8.56 -9.94
N GLU A 30 -10.90 -7.86 -8.89
CA GLU A 30 -10.06 -6.68 -9.04
C GLU A 30 -8.71 -7.08 -9.64
N GLN A 31 -8.21 -6.24 -10.56
CA GLN A 31 -6.99 -6.50 -11.30
C GLN A 31 -6.08 -5.29 -11.27
N ILE A 32 -4.77 -5.54 -11.26
CA ILE A 32 -3.74 -4.52 -11.48
C ILE A 32 -3.08 -4.84 -12.82
N ILE A 33 -3.32 -3.98 -13.81
CA ILE A 33 -2.76 -4.09 -15.15
C ILE A 33 -1.40 -3.39 -15.16
N VAL A 34 -0.34 -4.16 -15.41
CA VAL A 34 1.04 -3.67 -15.38
C VAL A 34 1.47 -3.24 -16.78
N ALA A 35 1.89 -1.98 -16.90
CA ALA A 35 2.43 -1.44 -18.15
C ALA A 35 3.92 -1.78 -18.30
N LYS A 36 4.40 -1.89 -19.55
CA LYS A 36 5.79 -2.33 -19.85
C LYS A 36 6.83 -1.33 -19.36
N GLU A 37 6.46 -0.06 -19.34
CA GLU A 37 7.28 1.08 -18.93
C GLU A 37 7.74 0.96 -17.47
N THR A 38 6.98 0.25 -16.63
CA THR A 38 7.33 0.01 -15.22
C THR A 38 8.61 -0.81 -15.08
N ALA A 39 8.96 -1.63 -16.06
CA ALA A 39 10.14 -2.51 -16.02
C ALA A 39 11.46 -1.75 -15.84
N ALA A 40 11.55 -0.52 -16.37
CA ALA A 40 12.76 0.30 -16.31
C ALA A 40 12.98 0.97 -14.94
N VAL A 41 11.93 1.05 -14.11
CA VAL A 41 11.96 1.81 -12.84
C VAL A 41 11.70 0.90 -11.66
N ARG A 42 10.59 0.17 -11.68
CA ARG A 42 10.11 -0.68 -10.59
C ARG A 42 9.19 -1.76 -11.18
N PRO A 43 9.74 -2.93 -11.56
CA PRO A 43 9.09 -3.90 -12.45
C PRO A 43 7.90 -4.65 -11.86
N PHE A 44 7.80 -4.77 -10.54
CA PHE A 44 6.83 -5.67 -9.91
C PHE A 44 5.79 -4.91 -9.10
N VAL A 45 4.56 -5.42 -9.13
CA VAL A 45 3.49 -5.05 -8.22
C VAL A 45 2.71 -6.29 -7.84
N VAL A 46 2.39 -6.41 -6.55
CA VAL A 46 1.45 -7.40 -6.03
C VAL A 46 0.39 -6.68 -5.22
N GLY A 47 -0.82 -7.23 -5.13
CA GLY A 47 -1.89 -6.60 -4.38
C GLY A 47 -2.81 -7.61 -3.71
N ALA A 48 -3.48 -7.16 -2.65
CA ALA A 48 -4.48 -7.91 -1.91
C ALA A 48 -5.60 -6.98 -1.45
N ILE A 49 -6.75 -7.55 -1.12
CA ILE A 49 -7.88 -6.82 -0.57
C ILE A 49 -8.28 -7.45 0.75
N LEU A 50 -8.36 -6.63 1.80
CA LEU A 50 -9.02 -6.97 3.05
C LEU A 50 -10.44 -6.39 3.03
N ARG A 51 -11.46 -7.25 3.18
CA ARG A 51 -12.87 -6.83 3.19
C ARG A 51 -13.47 -6.86 4.59
N ASP A 52 -14.40 -5.94 4.84
CA ASP A 52 -15.12 -5.81 6.11
C ASP A 52 -14.18 -5.68 7.33
N VAL A 53 -13.10 -4.91 7.21
CA VAL A 53 -12.22 -4.55 8.31
C VAL A 53 -12.92 -3.60 9.27
N SER A 54 -12.71 -3.79 10.57
CA SER A 54 -13.18 -2.88 11.61
C SER A 54 -11.99 -2.14 12.23
N PHE A 55 -11.81 -0.87 11.88
CA PHE A 55 -10.77 -0.05 12.48
C PHE A 55 -11.25 0.62 13.78
N ASP A 56 -10.41 0.54 14.80
CA ASP A 56 -10.45 1.38 15.99
C ASP A 56 -9.12 2.16 16.07
N SER A 57 -9.03 3.13 16.97
CA SER A 57 -7.83 3.97 17.08
C SER A 57 -6.55 3.18 17.36
N GLU A 58 -6.63 2.07 18.10
CA GLU A 58 -5.47 1.25 18.47
C GLU A 58 -5.01 0.39 17.29
N ASN A 59 -5.93 -0.32 16.66
CA ASN A 59 -5.62 -1.22 15.56
C ASN A 59 -5.25 -0.45 14.28
N TYR A 60 -5.81 0.74 14.07
CA TYR A 60 -5.42 1.64 12.97
C TYR A 60 -4.00 2.17 13.17
N ALA A 61 -3.67 2.63 14.38
CA ALA A 61 -2.30 3.05 14.70
C ALA A 61 -1.32 1.87 14.52
N SER A 62 -1.71 0.67 14.96
CA SER A 62 -0.92 -0.55 14.76
C SER A 62 -0.76 -0.90 13.27
N PHE A 63 -1.74 -0.59 12.42
CA PHE A 63 -1.68 -0.83 10.98
C PHE A 63 -0.65 0.07 10.31
N MET A 64 -0.68 1.36 10.63
CA MET A 64 0.29 2.32 10.12
C MET A 64 1.71 2.01 10.62
N ASP A 65 1.85 1.72 11.91
CA ASP A 65 3.15 1.38 12.52
C ASP A 65 3.77 0.11 11.91
N LEU A 66 2.96 -0.91 11.57
CA LEU A 66 3.46 -2.09 10.87
C LEU A 66 4.02 -1.72 9.49
N GLN A 67 3.31 -0.91 8.71
CA GLN A 67 3.77 -0.47 7.40
C GLN A 67 5.11 0.29 7.50
N ASP A 68 5.21 1.24 8.42
CA ASP A 68 6.44 2.02 8.65
C ASP A 68 7.62 1.12 9.06
N LYS A 69 7.40 0.15 9.95
CA LYS A 69 8.43 -0.80 10.37
C LYS A 69 8.89 -1.71 9.23
N LEU A 70 7.98 -2.18 8.40
CA LEU A 70 8.33 -2.98 7.21
C LEU A 70 9.11 -2.13 6.21
N HIS A 71 8.65 -0.90 5.96
CA HIS A 71 9.30 0.07 5.08
C HIS A 71 10.75 0.36 5.50
N GLN A 72 11.00 0.56 6.79
CA GLN A 72 12.34 0.83 7.32
C GLN A 72 13.27 -0.38 7.22
N ASN A 73 12.76 -1.59 7.43
CA ASN A 73 13.56 -2.80 7.54
C ASN A 73 13.58 -3.63 6.24
N ILE A 74 12.70 -4.62 6.10
CA ILE A 74 12.71 -5.60 5.00
C ILE A 74 12.60 -4.94 3.61
N CYS A 75 11.92 -3.80 3.54
CA CYS A 75 11.76 -2.99 2.33
C CYS A 75 12.95 -2.08 2.02
N ARG A 76 13.95 -2.00 2.91
CA ARG A 76 15.13 -1.11 2.85
C ARG A 76 14.78 0.35 2.54
N LYS A 77 14.07 1.00 3.47
CA LYS A 77 13.60 2.39 3.31
C LYS A 77 12.86 2.58 1.99
N ARG A 78 11.93 1.67 1.70
CA ARG A 78 11.10 1.62 0.48
C ARG A 78 11.83 1.35 -0.85
N THR A 79 13.16 1.25 -0.84
CA THR A 79 13.97 1.01 -2.04
C THR A 79 13.57 -0.29 -2.73
N LEU A 80 13.42 -1.38 -1.96
CA LEU A 80 13.09 -2.70 -2.50
C LEU A 80 11.58 -2.92 -2.68
N VAL A 81 10.79 -2.51 -1.69
CA VAL A 81 9.33 -2.70 -1.66
C VAL A 81 8.67 -1.47 -1.07
N ALA A 82 7.59 -0.98 -1.68
CA ALA A 82 6.82 0.15 -1.19
C ALA A 82 5.37 -0.29 -1.12
N ILE A 83 4.83 -0.24 0.10
CA ILE A 83 3.46 -0.64 0.41
C ILE A 83 2.60 0.61 0.31
N GLY A 84 1.51 0.53 -0.46
CA GLY A 84 0.41 1.47 -0.40
C GLY A 84 -0.81 0.77 0.19
N THR A 85 -1.66 1.59 0.80
CA THR A 85 -2.92 1.14 1.39
C THR A 85 -3.97 2.18 1.08
N HIS A 86 -5.07 1.70 0.55
CA HIS A 86 -6.11 2.49 -0.05
C HIS A 86 -7.48 2.08 0.49
N ASP A 87 -8.35 3.06 0.70
CA ASP A 87 -9.77 2.80 0.89
C ASP A 87 -10.35 2.33 -0.44
N LEU A 88 -10.72 1.05 -0.53
CA LEU A 88 -11.28 0.46 -1.73
C LEU A 88 -12.67 1.04 -2.03
N ASP A 89 -13.39 1.55 -1.02
CA ASP A 89 -14.74 2.08 -1.21
C ASP A 89 -14.73 3.46 -1.92
N THR A 90 -13.56 4.10 -2.03
CA THR A 90 -13.41 5.40 -2.72
C THR A 90 -12.81 5.31 -4.12
N ILE A 91 -12.26 4.15 -4.50
CA ILE A 91 -11.60 3.92 -5.80
C ILE A 91 -12.30 2.78 -6.56
N SER A 92 -11.98 2.60 -7.84
CA SER A 92 -12.58 1.53 -8.65
C SER A 92 -11.56 0.87 -9.56
N GLY A 93 -11.61 -0.45 -9.66
CA GLY A 93 -10.78 -1.20 -10.60
C GLY A 93 -11.39 -1.31 -12.00
N PRO A 94 -10.63 -1.81 -12.99
CA PRO A 94 -9.26 -2.32 -12.86
C PRO A 94 -8.25 -1.20 -12.62
N PHE A 95 -7.25 -1.48 -11.79
CA PHE A 95 -6.16 -0.55 -11.51
C PHE A 95 -5.08 -0.66 -12.57
N LYS A 96 -4.41 0.44 -12.88
CA LYS A 96 -3.30 0.47 -13.83
C LYS A 96 -2.02 0.89 -13.11
N TYR A 97 -1.01 0.03 -13.17
CA TYR A 97 0.34 0.36 -12.73
C TYR A 97 1.20 0.75 -13.93
N ASN A 98 1.62 2.01 -13.97
CA ASN A 98 2.31 2.59 -15.11
C ASN A 98 3.56 3.38 -14.69
N ALA A 99 4.42 3.74 -15.64
CA ALA A 99 5.50 4.70 -15.45
C ALA A 99 5.33 5.90 -16.41
N GLU A 100 5.04 7.07 -15.85
CA GLU A 100 4.62 8.27 -16.58
C GLU A 100 5.62 9.41 -16.41
N ILE A 101 5.58 10.39 -17.32
CA ILE A 101 6.48 11.55 -17.28
C ILE A 101 6.09 12.43 -16.08
N PRO A 102 7.03 12.83 -15.19
CA PRO A 102 6.72 13.54 -13.95
C PRO A 102 5.84 14.79 -14.11
N LYS A 103 6.01 15.52 -15.23
CA LYS A 103 5.26 16.76 -15.53
C LYS A 103 3.80 16.52 -15.91
N GLU A 104 3.45 15.31 -16.35
CA GLU A 104 2.09 14.96 -16.79
C GLU A 104 1.25 14.37 -15.66
N ILE A 105 1.89 13.93 -14.57
CA ILE A 105 1.23 13.31 -13.42
C ILE A 105 0.67 14.41 -12.51
N LYS A 106 -0.62 14.69 -12.62
CA LYS A 106 -1.35 15.51 -11.64
C LYS A 106 -1.84 14.64 -10.50
N PHE A 107 -1.53 15.04 -9.28
CA PHE A 107 -1.78 14.24 -8.09
C PHE A 107 -2.01 15.10 -6.85
N LYS A 108 -3.00 14.69 -6.04
CA LYS A 108 -3.27 15.28 -4.73
C LYS A 108 -2.68 14.38 -3.63
N PRO A 109 -1.51 14.71 -3.08
CA PRO A 109 -0.88 13.88 -2.05
C PRO A 109 -1.67 13.87 -0.75
N LEU A 110 -1.43 12.84 0.04
CA LEU A 110 -2.01 12.66 1.37
C LEU A 110 -1.83 13.92 2.23
N ASN A 111 -2.90 14.31 2.92
CA ASN A 111 -3.02 15.48 3.79
C ASN A 111 -2.77 16.83 3.09
N GLN A 112 -2.89 16.90 1.76
CA GLN A 112 -2.84 18.16 1.02
C GLN A 112 -4.18 18.48 0.38
N THR A 113 -4.49 19.77 0.25
CA THR A 113 -5.71 20.24 -0.40
C THR A 113 -5.50 20.55 -1.88
N LYS A 114 -4.27 20.91 -2.26
CA LYS A 114 -3.89 21.28 -3.62
C LYS A 114 -3.40 20.07 -4.42
N GLU A 115 -3.64 20.11 -5.72
CA GLU A 115 -3.01 19.21 -6.68
C GLU A 115 -1.64 19.75 -7.08
N PHE A 116 -0.70 18.84 -7.29
CA PHE A 116 0.65 19.12 -7.74
C PHE A 116 0.98 18.22 -8.91
N THR A 117 1.90 18.66 -9.76
CA THR A 117 2.61 17.73 -10.65
C THR A 117 3.61 16.91 -9.84
N ALA A 118 3.98 15.71 -10.30
CA ALA A 118 4.95 14.90 -9.58
C ALA A 118 6.34 15.57 -9.50
N ASP A 119 6.70 16.42 -10.47
CA ASP A 119 7.94 17.22 -10.44
C ASP A 119 7.90 18.30 -9.34
N GLU A 120 6.80 19.06 -9.26
CA GLU A 120 6.58 20.04 -8.17
C GLU A 120 6.58 19.37 -6.80
N LEU A 121 5.99 18.17 -6.70
CA LEU A 121 5.91 17.39 -5.48
C LEU A 121 7.28 16.97 -4.96
N MET A 122 8.23 16.64 -5.84
CA MET A 122 9.62 16.35 -5.46
C MET A 122 10.31 17.56 -4.83
N ASN A 123 10.01 18.77 -5.32
CA ASN A 123 10.58 19.99 -4.75
C ASN A 123 9.87 20.37 -3.44
N PHE A 124 8.55 20.20 -3.39
CA PHE A 124 7.74 20.47 -2.20
C PHE A 124 8.18 19.62 -1.00
N TYR A 125 8.43 18.33 -1.20
CA TYR A 125 8.87 17.43 -0.12
C TYR A 125 10.39 17.40 0.09
N ALA A 126 11.18 18.20 -0.64
CA ALA A 126 12.64 18.23 -0.47
C ALA A 126 13.07 18.70 0.93
N THR A 127 12.23 19.51 1.59
CA THR A 127 12.43 20.03 2.94
C THR A 127 11.73 19.20 4.01
N ASP A 128 10.88 18.25 3.63
CA ASP A 128 10.09 17.42 4.55
C ASP A 128 11.00 16.45 5.32
N SER A 129 10.82 16.37 6.65
CA SER A 129 11.70 15.57 7.51
C SER A 129 11.60 14.06 7.23
N HIS A 130 10.44 13.58 6.78
CA HIS A 130 10.15 12.15 6.63
C HIS A 130 10.29 11.71 5.17
N LEU A 131 9.77 12.49 4.23
CA LEU A 131 9.68 12.10 2.82
C LEU A 131 10.95 12.40 2.03
N LYS A 132 11.77 13.40 2.45
CA LYS A 132 13.01 13.75 1.74
C LYS A 132 13.95 12.57 1.53
N ALA A 133 13.95 11.60 2.44
CA ALA A 133 14.82 10.43 2.37
C ALA A 133 14.43 9.45 1.24
N TYR A 134 13.18 9.50 0.78
CA TYR A 134 12.65 8.60 -0.24
C TYR A 134 12.64 9.22 -1.64
N LEU A 135 12.66 10.55 -1.77
CA LEU A 135 12.66 11.23 -3.06
C LEU A 135 13.78 10.74 -4.01
N PRO A 136 15.04 10.58 -3.56
CA PRO A 136 16.14 10.13 -4.43
C PRO A 136 15.93 8.74 -5.06
N ILE A 137 14.98 7.94 -4.57
CA ILE A 137 14.71 6.60 -5.13
C ILE A 137 14.26 6.69 -6.59
N ILE A 138 13.46 7.72 -6.93
CA ILE A 138 12.94 7.91 -8.28
C ILE A 138 13.25 9.29 -8.89
N ARG A 139 13.77 10.27 -8.13
CA ARG A 139 13.98 11.65 -8.60
C ARG A 139 14.77 11.76 -9.91
N ASP A 140 15.78 10.91 -10.10
CA ASP A 140 16.66 10.95 -11.28
C ASP A 140 16.16 10.07 -12.44
N LYS A 141 14.93 9.55 -12.34
CA LYS A 141 14.33 8.69 -13.38
C LYS A 141 13.50 9.54 -14.34
N GLU A 142 13.56 9.20 -15.63
CA GLU A 142 12.78 9.88 -16.67
C GLU A 142 11.26 9.72 -16.48
N ARG A 143 10.84 8.62 -15.84
CA ARG A 143 9.43 8.27 -15.59
C ARG A 143 9.25 7.85 -14.15
N TYR A 144 8.13 8.25 -13.55
CA TYR A 144 7.77 7.86 -12.19
C TYR A 144 6.68 6.79 -12.18
N PRO A 145 6.75 5.82 -11.25
CA PRO A 145 5.71 4.81 -11.11
C PRO A 145 4.44 5.46 -10.56
N VAL A 146 3.29 5.11 -11.13
CA VAL A 146 1.97 5.63 -10.74
C VAL A 146 0.98 4.48 -10.72
N ILE A 147 0.09 4.48 -9.73
CA ILE A 147 -1.10 3.62 -9.73
C ILE A 147 -2.33 4.48 -9.94
N ARG A 148 -3.12 4.13 -10.94
CA ARG A 148 -4.39 4.79 -11.27
C ARG A 148 -5.55 3.81 -11.12
N ASP A 149 -6.71 4.35 -10.75
CA ASP A 149 -7.98 3.64 -10.77
C ASP A 149 -8.56 3.62 -12.21
N SER A 150 -9.73 3.00 -12.38
CA SER A 150 -10.44 2.93 -13.67
C SER A 150 -10.91 4.29 -14.18
N ASN A 151 -11.08 5.27 -13.28
CA ASN A 151 -11.46 6.64 -13.62
C ASN A 151 -10.24 7.48 -14.03
N GLY A 152 -9.04 6.92 -13.99
CA GLY A 152 -7.79 7.59 -14.29
C GLY A 152 -7.27 8.46 -13.14
N VAL A 153 -7.88 8.41 -11.95
CA VAL A 153 -7.43 9.13 -10.76
C VAL A 153 -6.20 8.44 -10.18
N VAL A 154 -5.19 9.22 -9.78
CA VAL A 154 -3.96 8.68 -9.18
C VAL A 154 -4.22 8.27 -7.73
N CYS A 155 -4.07 6.97 -7.44
CA CYS A 155 -4.17 6.39 -6.11
C CYS A 155 -2.88 6.57 -5.32
N SER A 156 -1.72 6.32 -5.94
CA SER A 156 -0.40 6.47 -5.30
C SER A 156 0.70 6.82 -6.29
N LEU A 157 1.77 7.44 -5.77
CA LEU A 157 3.04 7.68 -6.45
C LEU A 157 4.15 6.88 -5.75
N PRO A 158 4.27 5.56 -6.01
CA PRO A 158 5.30 4.76 -5.37
C PRO A 158 6.72 5.22 -5.76
N PRO A 159 7.70 5.16 -4.85
CA PRO A 159 7.63 4.75 -3.45
C PRO A 159 7.42 5.92 -2.45
N ILE A 160 6.90 7.06 -2.93
CA ILE A 160 6.92 8.31 -2.17
C ILE A 160 5.70 8.44 -1.26
N ILE A 161 4.50 8.50 -1.83
CA ILE A 161 3.29 8.89 -1.09
C ILE A 161 2.00 8.37 -1.75
N ASN A 162 0.98 8.13 -0.93
CA ASN A 162 -0.38 7.78 -1.38
C ASN A 162 -1.22 9.05 -1.59
N GLY A 163 -2.30 8.92 -2.36
CA GLY A 163 -3.20 10.03 -2.68
C GLY A 163 -4.26 10.26 -1.62
N GLU A 164 -4.67 11.53 -1.47
CA GLU A 164 -5.75 11.92 -0.56
C GLU A 164 -7.08 11.26 -0.93
N HIS A 165 -7.31 11.01 -2.22
CA HIS A 165 -8.53 10.38 -2.75
C HIS A 165 -8.81 8.98 -2.17
N SER A 166 -7.75 8.23 -1.94
CA SER A 166 -7.79 6.83 -1.49
C SER A 166 -7.40 6.67 -0.02
N LYS A 167 -7.43 7.76 0.75
CA LYS A 167 -6.95 7.78 2.13
C LYS A 167 -7.78 6.85 3.01
N ILE A 168 -7.10 5.97 3.72
CA ILE A 168 -7.73 5.15 4.76
C ILE A 168 -8.04 5.99 6.00
N THR A 169 -9.19 5.71 6.60
CA THR A 169 -9.69 6.34 7.81
C THR A 169 -10.22 5.28 8.78
N LEU A 170 -10.64 5.68 9.98
CA LEU A 170 -11.29 4.78 10.94
C LEU A 170 -12.62 4.20 10.41
N ASN A 171 -13.22 4.83 9.40
CA ASN A 171 -14.48 4.38 8.81
C ASN A 171 -14.27 3.42 7.62
N THR A 172 -13.03 3.25 7.15
CA THR A 172 -12.71 2.38 6.02
C THR A 172 -13.04 0.93 6.34
N LYS A 173 -13.78 0.27 5.45
CA LYS A 173 -14.18 -1.14 5.62
C LYS A 173 -13.44 -2.06 4.67
N ASN A 174 -13.16 -1.59 3.46
CA ASN A 174 -12.47 -2.37 2.45
C ASN A 174 -11.12 -1.73 2.17
N VAL A 175 -10.03 -2.46 2.39
CA VAL A 175 -8.68 -1.95 2.20
C VAL A 175 -8.07 -2.66 1.00
N PHE A 176 -7.74 -1.89 -0.04
CA PHE A 176 -6.87 -2.34 -1.11
C PHE A 176 -5.42 -2.07 -0.70
N ILE A 177 -4.59 -3.11 -0.77
CA ILE A 177 -3.18 -3.06 -0.41
C ILE A 177 -2.39 -3.41 -1.64
N GLU A 178 -1.47 -2.56 -2.05
CA GLU A 178 -0.50 -2.87 -3.08
C GLU A 178 0.92 -2.82 -2.52
N ALA A 179 1.80 -3.63 -3.10
CA ALA A 179 3.23 -3.56 -2.85
C ALA A 179 3.96 -3.51 -4.19
N THR A 180 4.52 -2.34 -4.52
CA THR A 180 5.38 -2.17 -5.69
C THR A 180 6.82 -2.45 -5.31
N ALA A 181 7.59 -3.11 -6.18
CA ALA A 181 8.90 -3.60 -5.82
C ALA A 181 9.87 -3.74 -6.98
N THR A 182 11.15 -3.72 -6.62
CA THR A 182 12.25 -4.22 -7.45
C THR A 182 12.59 -5.68 -7.16
N ASP A 183 12.14 -6.21 -6.01
CA ASP A 183 12.27 -7.61 -5.60
C ASP A 183 10.89 -8.24 -5.35
N LEU A 184 10.48 -9.14 -6.25
CA LEU A 184 9.17 -9.79 -6.21
C LEU A 184 8.97 -10.66 -4.96
N GLN A 185 9.99 -11.41 -4.54
CA GLN A 185 9.86 -12.31 -3.39
C GLN A 185 9.65 -11.50 -2.11
N LYS A 186 10.38 -10.39 -1.95
CA LYS A 186 10.17 -9.49 -0.82
C LYS A 186 8.79 -8.84 -0.87
N ALA A 187 8.31 -8.47 -2.05
CA ALA A 187 6.97 -7.91 -2.21
C ALA A 187 5.89 -8.88 -1.73
N ILE A 188 5.99 -10.16 -2.12
CA ILE A 188 5.08 -11.23 -1.69
C ILE A 188 5.14 -11.40 -0.17
N VAL A 189 6.33 -11.55 0.41
CA VAL A 189 6.49 -11.72 1.86
C VAL A 189 5.92 -10.54 2.65
N VAL A 190 6.15 -9.32 2.18
CA VAL A 190 5.63 -8.10 2.80
C VAL A 190 4.11 -8.06 2.72
N LEU A 191 3.53 -8.33 1.55
CA LEU A 191 2.09 -8.37 1.35
C LEU A 191 1.44 -9.44 2.24
N ASP A 192 1.98 -10.65 2.23
CA ASP A 192 1.52 -11.75 3.08
C ASP A 192 1.59 -11.38 4.56
N THR A 193 2.66 -10.72 5.00
CA THR A 193 2.80 -10.27 6.39
C THR A 193 1.71 -9.26 6.77
N VAL A 194 1.45 -8.25 5.94
CA VAL A 194 0.41 -7.25 6.22
C VAL A 194 -0.96 -7.92 6.23
N VAL A 195 -1.28 -8.70 5.19
CA VAL A 195 -2.57 -9.37 5.05
C VAL A 195 -2.79 -10.30 6.23
N THR A 196 -1.86 -11.20 6.55
CA THR A 196 -2.01 -12.21 7.62
C THR A 196 -2.13 -11.60 9.02
N LEU A 197 -1.51 -10.45 9.27
CA LEU A 197 -1.59 -9.80 10.58
C LEU A 197 -2.88 -9.00 10.79
N PHE A 198 -3.50 -8.48 9.72
CA PHE A 198 -4.64 -7.57 9.82
C PHE A 198 -6.00 -8.16 9.51
N SER A 199 -6.02 -9.30 8.85
CA SER A 199 -7.24 -10.05 8.54
C SER A 199 -7.94 -10.65 9.77
N GLN A 200 -7.28 -10.71 10.93
CA GLN A 200 -7.97 -10.96 12.21
C GLN A 200 -8.98 -9.86 12.59
N TYR A 201 -8.84 -8.66 12.02
CA TYR A 201 -9.75 -7.53 12.23
C TYR A 201 -10.86 -7.46 11.15
N CYS A 202 -10.90 -8.41 10.21
CA CYS A 202 -12.03 -8.57 9.30
C CYS A 202 -13.22 -9.19 10.05
N LYS A 203 -14.45 -8.81 9.67
CA LYS A 203 -15.71 -9.29 10.28
C LYS A 203 -15.81 -10.82 10.37
N LYS A 204 -15.22 -11.54 9.42
CA LYS A 204 -14.98 -12.98 9.50
C LYS A 204 -13.50 -13.19 9.82
N PRO A 205 -13.11 -13.21 11.13
CA PRO A 205 -11.73 -13.47 11.50
C PRO A 205 -11.33 -14.89 11.11
N PHE A 206 -10.04 -15.18 11.14
CA PHE A 206 -9.54 -16.54 10.96
C PHE A 206 -10.16 -17.51 11.96
N LYS A 207 -10.46 -18.72 11.48
CA LYS A 207 -10.89 -19.84 12.33
C LYS A 207 -9.69 -20.61 12.85
#